data_AF-B6HTK7-F1
#
_entry.id   AF-B6HTK7-F1
#
_cell.length_a   1.000
_cell.length_b   1.000
_cell.length_c   1.000
_cell.angle_alpha   90.00
_cell.angle_beta   90.00
_cell.angle_gamma   90.00
#
_symmetry.space_group_name_H-M   'P 1'
#
loop_
_entity.id
_entity.type
_entity.pdbx_description
1 polymer ?
#
loop_
_entity_poly.entity_id
_entity_poly.type
_entity_poly.pdbx_seq_one_letter_code
_entity_poly.pdbx_strand_id
1 'polypeptide(L)'
;MGCRGLWNLHIDGKWYRFYHPRARISPPDNESTFRTIKSLCDKPDDLEGWEPVPFPSPIHSNLDYVYTVDLDAGTFTISLWSELEGSTSLTPSATWMDLAKIHEASSINHHMVQNPQYMSSEYVCGSNDKAQAKQFETFEIDFGIPTPMNELQGRFFTDLVFIWRFYVDDPSTWRHDSPVFRVLCIAFLRLAAWDFEVSFDYNVELPISFASIPLWSYPNADVYWFHGYLVVLQDDVESNAMINGAVSKAESYIGDSLLRHDDVRLIVISPRHVAFVELSHEVVLIGNLVSVPPSLIQYTILFNHSFSGLAYGLEDS
;
A
#
# COMPACT_ATOMS: atom_id res chain seq x y z
N MET A 1 8.24 30.53 -9.72
CA MET A 1 8.68 29.18 -9.35
C MET A 1 7.80 28.20 -10.10
N GLY A 2 8.35 27.13 -10.68
CA GLY A 2 7.55 26.15 -11.43
C GLY A 2 6.92 25.13 -10.49
N CYS A 3 5.72 24.63 -10.83
CA CYS A 3 5.07 23.56 -10.08
C CYS A 3 5.82 22.24 -10.26
N ARG A 4 5.77 21.40 -9.23
CA ARG A 4 6.34 20.06 -9.21
C ARG A 4 5.24 19.00 -9.23
N GLY A 5 5.41 17.95 -10.00
CA GLY A 5 4.46 16.86 -10.08
C GLY A 5 4.85 15.77 -11.05
N LEU A 6 3.97 14.78 -11.14
CA LEU A 6 4.03 13.68 -12.09
C LEU A 6 2.62 13.36 -12.61
N TRP A 7 2.59 12.56 -13.66
CA TRP A 7 1.39 11.98 -14.22
C TRP A 7 1.38 10.46 -14.02
N ASN A 8 0.25 9.92 -13.61
CA ASN A 8 -0.11 8.52 -13.70
C ASN A 8 -1.14 8.37 -14.82
N LEU A 9 -1.03 7.30 -15.61
CA LEU A 9 -1.97 6.92 -16.66
C LEU A 9 -2.36 5.45 -16.46
N HIS A 10 -3.66 5.18 -16.52
CA HIS A 10 -4.19 3.82 -16.52
C HIS A 10 -4.95 3.56 -17.82
N ILE A 11 -4.53 2.53 -18.53
CA ILE A 11 -5.08 2.12 -19.83
C ILE A 11 -4.92 0.61 -20.00
N ASP A 12 -5.97 -0.06 -20.44
CA ASP A 12 -6.00 -1.50 -20.72
C ASP A 12 -5.50 -2.36 -19.53
N GLY A 13 -5.87 -1.96 -18.32
CA GLY A 13 -5.48 -2.62 -17.06
C GLY A 13 -4.02 -2.46 -16.68
N LYS A 14 -3.29 -1.50 -17.29
CA LYS A 14 -1.87 -1.26 -17.02
C LYS A 14 -1.64 0.17 -16.56
N TRP A 15 -0.70 0.31 -15.62
CA TRP A 15 -0.28 1.60 -15.09
C TRP A 15 0.99 2.08 -15.77
N TYR A 16 1.01 3.38 -16.04
CA TYR A 16 2.15 4.09 -16.58
C TYR A 16 2.35 5.38 -15.79
N ARG A 17 3.60 5.86 -15.76
CA ARG A 17 3.91 7.18 -15.20
C ARG A 17 4.73 8.02 -16.16
N PHE A 18 4.58 9.32 -16.05
CA PHE A 18 5.39 10.30 -16.77
C PHE A 18 5.78 11.46 -15.85
N TYR A 19 7.05 11.81 -15.84
CA TYR A 19 7.55 12.95 -15.08
C TYR A 19 8.80 13.55 -15.72
N HIS A 20 8.98 14.85 -15.55
CA HIS A 20 10.23 15.51 -15.91
C HIS A 20 11.29 15.23 -14.82
N PRO A 21 12.59 15.06 -15.13
CA PRO A 21 13.64 14.75 -14.13
C PRO A 21 13.74 15.75 -12.95
N ARG A 22 13.31 16.99 -13.18
CA ARG A 22 13.18 18.06 -12.17
C ARG A 22 11.77 18.20 -11.57
N ALA A 23 10.94 17.18 -11.71
CA ALA A 23 9.52 17.12 -11.38
C ALA A 23 8.67 18.23 -12.03
N ARG A 24 9.11 18.93 -13.08
CA ARG A 24 8.39 20.09 -13.59
C ARG A 24 7.03 19.69 -14.17
N ILE A 25 5.97 20.37 -13.70
CA ILE A 25 4.61 20.17 -14.18
C ILE A 25 3.89 21.52 -14.33
N SER A 26 2.78 21.50 -15.07
CA SER A 26 1.87 22.64 -15.16
C SER A 26 0.79 22.52 -14.07
N PRO A 27 0.35 23.63 -13.46
CA PRO A 27 -0.72 23.61 -12.46
C PRO A 27 -2.07 23.22 -13.08
N PRO A 28 -3.08 22.82 -12.28
CA PRO A 28 -4.35 22.29 -12.77
C PRO A 28 -5.08 23.22 -13.75
N ASP A 29 -5.09 24.52 -13.45
CA ASP A 29 -5.80 25.54 -14.23
C ASP A 29 -5.06 25.97 -15.50
N ASN A 30 -3.88 25.41 -15.77
CA ASN A 30 -3.11 25.79 -16.95
C ASN A 30 -3.66 25.12 -18.20
N GLU A 31 -3.74 25.88 -19.29
CA GLU A 31 -4.14 25.35 -20.60
C GLU A 31 -3.22 24.22 -21.09
N SER A 32 -1.93 24.22 -20.71
CA SER A 32 -1.03 23.11 -21.04
C SER A 32 -1.47 21.80 -20.39
N THR A 33 -1.88 21.81 -19.11
CA THR A 33 -2.40 20.64 -18.39
C THR A 33 -3.63 20.09 -19.11
N PHE A 34 -4.52 20.99 -19.51
CA PHE A 34 -5.73 20.64 -20.24
C PHE A 34 -5.45 20.02 -21.61
N ARG A 35 -4.51 20.59 -22.37
CA ARG A 35 -4.07 20.02 -23.65
C ARG A 35 -3.45 18.64 -23.49
N THR A 36 -2.70 18.40 -22.42
CA THR A 36 -2.15 17.07 -22.10
C THR A 36 -3.27 16.06 -21.87
N ILE A 37 -4.27 16.39 -21.04
CA ILE A 37 -5.42 15.50 -20.79
C ILE A 37 -6.15 15.17 -22.10
N LYS A 38 -6.44 16.18 -22.93
CA LYS A 38 -7.07 15.96 -24.24
C LYS A 38 -6.23 15.07 -25.15
N SER A 39 -4.92 15.30 -25.21
CA SER A 39 -4.02 14.45 -25.99
C SER A 39 -4.05 13.00 -25.54
N LEU A 40 -4.14 12.74 -24.23
CA LEU A 40 -4.24 11.38 -23.68
C LEU A 40 -5.57 10.71 -24.03
N CYS A 41 -6.67 11.48 -24.04
CA CYS A 41 -7.97 10.96 -24.48
C CYS A 41 -8.03 10.70 -26.00
N ASP A 42 -7.46 11.59 -26.81
CA ASP A 42 -7.54 11.52 -28.27
C ASP A 42 -6.55 10.49 -28.87
N LYS A 43 -5.40 10.29 -28.20
CA LYS A 43 -4.33 9.38 -28.63
C LYS A 43 -3.82 8.55 -27.44
N PRO A 44 -4.64 7.61 -26.96
CA PRO A 44 -4.31 6.81 -25.78
C PRO A 44 -3.09 5.89 -25.99
N ASP A 45 -2.81 5.52 -27.24
CA ASP A 45 -1.68 4.65 -27.61
C ASP A 45 -0.32 5.39 -27.68
N ASP A 46 -0.30 6.73 -27.58
CA ASP A 46 0.92 7.53 -27.66
C ASP A 46 1.67 7.54 -26.33
N LEU A 47 2.34 6.42 -26.04
CA LEU A 47 3.06 6.17 -24.79
C LEU A 47 4.54 6.57 -24.86
N GLU A 48 4.96 7.43 -25.81
CA GLU A 48 6.35 7.88 -25.89
C GLU A 48 6.77 8.63 -24.61
N GLY A 49 7.80 8.12 -23.94
CA GLY A 49 8.31 8.69 -22.68
C GLY A 49 7.57 8.27 -21.42
N TRP A 50 6.50 7.48 -21.53
CA TRP A 50 5.81 6.88 -20.38
C TRP A 50 6.54 5.62 -19.92
N GLU A 51 6.75 5.52 -18.61
CA GLU A 51 7.37 4.36 -17.97
C GLU A 51 6.27 3.42 -17.46
N PRO A 52 6.28 2.12 -17.81
CA PRO A 52 5.34 1.15 -17.24
C PRO A 52 5.65 0.91 -15.76
N VAL A 53 4.61 0.92 -14.94
CA VAL A 53 4.73 0.76 -13.48
C VAL A 53 3.68 -0.23 -12.96
N PRO A 54 3.93 -0.90 -11.83
CA PRO A 54 2.99 -1.88 -11.28
C PRO A 54 1.73 -1.24 -10.66
N PHE A 55 1.79 0.02 -10.25
CA PHE A 55 0.70 0.76 -9.58
C PHE A 55 0.99 2.27 -9.64
N PRO A 56 -0.02 3.14 -9.41
CA PRO A 56 0.16 4.59 -9.50
C PRO A 56 1.15 5.11 -8.45
N SER A 57 1.89 6.15 -8.81
CA SER A 57 2.79 6.84 -7.87
C SER A 57 1.96 7.77 -6.96
N PRO A 58 2.15 7.73 -5.62
CA PRO A 58 1.41 8.57 -4.67
C PRO A 58 1.96 10.00 -4.63
N ILE A 59 1.27 10.88 -3.90
CA ILE A 59 1.75 12.25 -3.67
C ILE A 59 2.95 12.26 -2.72
N HIS A 60 4.11 12.65 -3.23
CA HIS A 60 5.34 12.80 -2.44
C HIS A 60 5.46 14.22 -1.85
N SER A 61 6.18 14.38 -0.73
CA SER A 61 6.46 15.69 -0.10
C SER A 61 7.15 16.73 -1.01
N ASN A 62 7.75 16.27 -2.11
CA ASN A 62 8.52 17.09 -3.03
C ASN A 62 7.71 17.46 -4.28
N LEU A 63 6.44 17.02 -4.34
CA LEU A 63 5.52 17.28 -5.42
C LEU A 63 4.39 18.17 -4.89
N ASP A 64 3.95 19.08 -5.75
CA ASP A 64 2.80 19.94 -5.50
C ASP A 64 1.51 19.26 -5.99
N TYR A 65 1.60 18.49 -7.09
CA TYR A 65 0.49 17.76 -7.70
C TYR A 65 0.89 16.38 -8.20
N VAL A 66 -0.03 15.41 -8.10
CA VAL A 66 -0.01 14.17 -8.86
C VAL A 66 -1.30 14.09 -9.65
N TYR A 67 -1.19 14.00 -10.96
CA TYR A 67 -2.34 13.81 -11.83
C TYR A 67 -2.49 12.35 -12.19
N THR A 68 -3.68 11.80 -12.03
CA THR A 68 -3.99 10.43 -12.44
C THR A 68 -5.09 10.45 -13.47
N VAL A 69 -4.78 10.01 -14.69
CA VAL A 69 -5.75 9.85 -15.78
C VAL A 69 -6.05 8.36 -15.89
N ASP A 70 -7.26 7.97 -15.51
CA ASP A 70 -7.73 6.60 -15.63
C ASP A 70 -8.72 6.52 -16.80
N LEU A 71 -8.23 6.04 -17.95
CA LEU A 71 -9.03 5.91 -19.16
C LEU A 71 -10.02 4.75 -19.05
N ASP A 72 -9.66 3.69 -18.33
CA ASP A 72 -10.50 2.52 -18.12
C ASP A 72 -11.71 2.86 -17.24
N ALA A 73 -11.50 3.68 -16.18
CA ALA A 73 -12.56 4.15 -15.30
C ALA A 73 -13.23 5.45 -15.79
N GLY A 74 -12.66 6.14 -16.78
CA GLY A 74 -13.14 7.45 -17.24
C GLY A 74 -12.95 8.56 -16.21
N THR A 75 -11.93 8.49 -15.35
CA THR A 75 -11.73 9.45 -14.26
C THR A 75 -10.40 10.20 -14.34
N PHE A 76 -10.43 11.46 -13.90
CA PHE A 76 -9.25 12.28 -13.70
C PHE A 76 -9.14 12.67 -12.24
N THR A 77 -8.02 12.35 -11.61
CA THR A 77 -7.77 12.63 -10.21
C THR A 77 -6.59 13.57 -10.03
N ILE A 78 -6.76 14.61 -9.23
CA ILE A 78 -5.70 15.51 -8.79
C ILE A 78 -5.43 15.21 -7.31
N SER A 79 -4.25 14.66 -7.02
CA SER A 79 -3.77 14.48 -5.66
C SER A 79 -2.82 15.60 -5.27
N LEU A 80 -3.02 16.18 -4.09
CA LEU A 80 -2.24 17.30 -3.54
C LEU A 80 -2.24 17.25 -2.01
N TRP A 81 -1.36 18.04 -1.39
CA TRP A 81 -1.33 18.20 0.05
C TRP A 81 -2.38 19.23 0.51
N SER A 82 -3.34 18.82 1.33
CA SER A 82 -4.38 19.68 1.89
C SER A 82 -4.30 19.73 3.42
N GLU A 83 -4.64 20.88 4.00
CA GLU A 83 -4.90 20.99 5.43
C GLU A 83 -6.20 20.25 5.77
N LEU A 84 -6.17 19.43 6.82
CA LEU A 84 -7.36 18.81 7.39
C LEU A 84 -8.05 19.83 8.30
N GLU A 85 -9.38 20.00 8.20
CA GLU A 85 -10.12 20.96 9.02
C GLU A 85 -9.79 20.80 10.52
N GLY A 86 -9.19 21.83 11.12
CA GLY A 86 -8.80 21.85 12.54
C GLY A 86 -7.41 21.29 12.86
N SER A 87 -6.62 20.88 11.86
CA SER A 87 -5.23 20.45 12.02
C SER A 87 -4.28 21.26 11.14
N THR A 88 -3.13 21.65 11.68
CA THR A 88 -2.04 22.27 10.90
C THR A 88 -1.21 21.26 10.11
N SER A 89 -1.57 19.96 10.18
CA SER A 89 -0.88 18.90 9.44
C SER A 89 -1.44 18.79 8.03
N LEU A 90 -0.54 18.81 7.05
CA LEU A 90 -0.87 18.50 5.66
C LEU A 90 -1.14 16.99 5.53
N THR A 91 -2.21 16.64 4.82
CA THR A 91 -2.58 15.26 4.51
C THR A 91 -2.76 15.08 3.00
N PRO A 92 -2.47 13.90 2.45
CA PRO A 92 -2.80 13.58 1.07
C PRO A 92 -4.31 13.73 0.83
N SER A 93 -4.68 14.54 -0.15
CA SER A 93 -6.06 14.72 -0.57
C SER A 93 -6.16 14.53 -2.07
N ALA A 94 -7.25 13.91 -2.52
CA ALA A 94 -7.50 13.61 -3.92
C ALA A 94 -8.86 14.19 -4.33
N THR A 95 -8.87 14.92 -5.44
CA THR A 95 -10.08 15.42 -6.09
C THR A 95 -10.27 14.67 -7.39
N TRP A 96 -11.43 14.08 -7.59
CA TRP A 96 -11.76 13.34 -8.81
C TRP A 96 -12.75 14.11 -9.68
N MET A 97 -12.65 13.90 -10.98
CA MET A 97 -13.43 14.54 -12.03
C MET A 97 -13.71 13.54 -13.13
N ASP A 98 -14.84 13.72 -13.81
CA ASP A 98 -15.24 12.91 -14.96
C ASP A 98 -14.46 13.36 -16.22
N LEU A 99 -13.72 12.44 -16.84
CA LEU A 99 -12.90 12.74 -18.01
C LEU A 99 -13.73 13.25 -19.20
N ALA A 100 -14.94 12.72 -19.40
CA ALA A 100 -15.80 13.15 -20.50
C ALA A 100 -16.18 14.63 -20.36
N LYS A 101 -16.47 15.06 -19.13
CA LYS A 101 -16.79 16.46 -18.83
C LYS A 101 -15.59 17.39 -19.03
N ILE A 102 -14.38 16.92 -18.73
CA ILE A 102 -13.16 17.70 -18.98
C ILE A 102 -12.87 17.78 -20.48
N HIS A 103 -13.02 16.68 -21.22
CA HIS A 103 -12.80 16.66 -22.66
C HIS A 103 -13.72 17.64 -23.40
N GLU A 104 -14.98 17.73 -22.99
CA GLU A 104 -15.95 18.68 -23.54
C GLU A 104 -15.75 20.13 -23.07
N ALA A 105 -15.10 20.34 -21.92
CA ALA A 105 -14.87 21.68 -21.36
C ALA A 105 -13.83 22.49 -22.15
N SER A 106 -13.77 23.80 -21.89
CA SER A 106 -12.72 24.70 -22.40
C SER A 106 -11.61 24.98 -21.37
N SER A 107 -11.85 24.67 -20.09
CA SER A 107 -10.93 24.89 -18.98
C SER A 107 -11.33 24.05 -17.77
N ILE A 108 -10.35 23.63 -16.97
CA ILE A 108 -10.61 23.05 -15.64
C ILE A 108 -10.99 24.22 -14.73
N ASN A 109 -12.20 24.19 -14.18
CA ASN A 109 -12.66 25.20 -13.23
C ASN A 109 -12.65 24.55 -11.85
N HIS A 110 -12.08 25.21 -10.84
CA HIS A 110 -12.12 24.76 -9.44
C HIS A 110 -13.55 24.53 -8.90
N HIS A 111 -14.58 25.01 -9.60
CA HIS A 111 -16.00 24.74 -9.29
C HIS A 111 -16.55 23.41 -9.85
N MET A 112 -15.81 22.70 -10.72
CA MET A 112 -16.15 21.33 -11.17
C MET A 112 -15.66 20.25 -10.19
N VAL A 113 -14.94 20.67 -9.15
CA VAL A 113 -14.55 19.88 -7.99
C VAL A 113 -15.83 19.41 -7.31
N GLN A 114 -16.24 18.16 -7.56
CA GLN A 114 -17.10 17.49 -6.59
C GLN A 114 -16.31 17.44 -5.28
N ASN A 115 -16.99 17.75 -4.17
CA ASN A 115 -16.43 17.87 -2.83
C ASN A 115 -15.20 16.97 -2.65
N PRO A 116 -14.08 17.46 -2.09
CA PRO A 116 -12.99 16.60 -1.67
C PRO A 116 -13.60 15.57 -0.72
N GLN A 117 -13.85 14.38 -1.26
CA GLN A 117 -14.11 13.24 -0.42
C GLN A 117 -12.74 13.00 0.17
N TYR A 118 -12.53 13.52 1.38
CA TYR A 118 -11.66 12.84 2.31
C TYR A 118 -11.99 11.36 2.11
N MET A 119 -11.00 10.56 1.72
CA MET A 119 -11.12 9.11 1.75
C MET A 119 -11.20 8.69 3.22
N SER A 120 -12.19 9.20 3.95
CA SER A 120 -12.70 8.60 5.16
C SER A 120 -13.34 7.32 4.69
N SER A 121 -12.56 6.26 4.81
CA SER A 121 -13.02 4.89 4.80
C SER A 121 -13.98 4.71 6.00
N GLU A 122 -15.18 5.27 5.91
CA GLU A 122 -16.35 4.74 6.60
C GLU A 122 -16.89 3.61 5.74
N TYR A 123 -16.18 2.48 5.73
CA TYR A 123 -16.77 1.22 5.29
C TYR A 123 -17.81 0.81 6.33
N VAL A 124 -19.03 1.33 6.19
CA VAL A 124 -20.19 0.68 6.79
C VAL A 124 -20.45 -0.57 5.94
N CYS A 125 -19.75 -1.66 6.26
CA CYS A 125 -20.08 -2.95 5.70
C CYS A 125 -21.43 -3.38 6.28
N GLY A 126 -22.47 -3.27 5.45
CA GLY A 126 -23.80 -3.79 5.78
C GLY A 126 -23.70 -5.29 5.96
N SER A 127 -23.71 -5.76 7.21
CA SER A 127 -23.72 -7.19 7.52
C SER A 127 -25.07 -7.78 7.13
N ASN A 128 -25.11 -8.35 5.93
CA ASN A 128 -26.17 -9.25 5.53
C ASN A 128 -25.56 -10.59 5.16
N ASP A 129 -25.01 -11.30 6.15
CA ASP A 129 -24.89 -12.75 6.03
C ASP A 129 -25.04 -13.42 7.39
N LYS A 130 -26.04 -14.31 7.46
CA LYS A 130 -26.33 -15.20 8.58
C LYS A 130 -25.32 -16.35 8.60
N ALA A 131 -24.03 -16.06 8.68
CA ALA A 131 -23.04 -17.07 9.01
C ALA A 131 -23.16 -17.39 10.51
N GLN A 132 -23.29 -18.66 10.87
CA GLN A 132 -23.22 -19.10 12.26
C GLN A 132 -21.86 -18.65 12.82
N ALA A 133 -21.88 -17.74 13.80
CA ALA A 133 -20.66 -17.25 14.41
C ALA A 133 -19.96 -18.42 15.11
N LYS A 134 -18.80 -18.86 14.60
CA LYS A 134 -17.93 -19.76 15.35
C LYS A 134 -17.51 -19.05 16.65
N GLN A 135 -17.51 -19.80 17.75
CA GLN A 135 -17.06 -19.28 19.04
C GLN A 135 -15.53 -19.26 19.02
N PHE A 136 -14.95 -18.07 19.17
CA PHE A 136 -13.51 -17.90 19.22
C PHE A 136 -13.03 -17.98 20.66
N GLU A 137 -11.95 -18.72 20.88
CA GLU A 137 -11.21 -18.69 22.14
C GLU A 137 -10.01 -17.73 22.00
N THR A 138 -9.53 -17.20 23.12
CA THR A 138 -8.38 -16.27 23.10
C THR A 138 -7.10 -17.07 22.91
N PHE A 139 -6.31 -16.72 21.88
CA PHE A 139 -4.95 -17.19 21.73
C PHE A 139 -4.00 -16.29 22.52
N GLU A 140 -3.55 -16.74 23.68
CA GLU A 140 -2.52 -16.02 24.42
C GLU A 140 -1.16 -16.29 23.80
N ILE A 141 -0.65 -15.32 23.03
CA ILE A 141 0.74 -15.32 22.58
C ILE A 141 1.58 -14.66 23.67
N ASP A 142 2.41 -15.46 24.35
CA ASP A 142 3.44 -14.91 25.22
C ASP A 142 4.65 -14.47 24.38
N PHE A 143 4.78 -13.16 24.21
CA PHE A 143 5.91 -12.55 23.48
C PHE A 143 7.18 -12.46 24.34
N GLY A 144 7.10 -12.75 25.64
CA GLY A 144 8.22 -12.59 26.56
C GLY A 144 8.75 -11.16 26.61
N ILE A 145 9.97 -11.00 27.13
CA ILE A 145 10.69 -9.73 27.09
C ILE A 145 11.34 -9.58 25.71
N PRO A 146 11.17 -8.45 25.00
CA PRO A 146 11.84 -8.22 23.73
C PRO A 146 13.34 -8.47 23.82
N THR A 147 13.86 -9.29 22.91
CA THR A 147 15.30 -9.53 22.79
C THR A 147 15.96 -8.41 21.99
N PRO A 148 17.30 -8.27 22.06
CA PRO A 148 18.04 -7.37 21.16
C PRO A 148 17.75 -7.64 19.67
N MET A 149 17.41 -8.88 19.31
CA MET A 149 17.00 -9.21 17.94
C MET A 149 15.65 -8.60 17.58
N ASN A 150 14.67 -8.62 18.49
CA ASN A 150 13.38 -7.96 18.27
C ASN A 150 13.54 -6.46 18.12
N GLU A 151 14.44 -5.86 18.89
CA GLU A 151 14.75 -4.44 18.79
C GLU A 151 15.37 -4.08 17.43
N LEU A 152 16.26 -4.93 16.92
CA LEU A 152 16.83 -4.80 15.59
C LEU A 152 15.75 -4.88 14.50
N GLN A 153 14.86 -5.87 14.61
CA GLN A 153 13.73 -6.06 13.70
C GLN A 153 12.81 -4.84 13.65
N GLY A 154 12.49 -4.26 14.81
CA GLY A 154 11.64 -3.07 14.91
C GLY A 154 12.25 -1.84 14.24
N ARG A 155 13.58 -1.73 14.20
CA ARG A 155 14.28 -0.63 13.52
C ARG A 155 14.15 -0.75 12.01
N PHE A 156 14.37 -1.94 11.44
CA PHE A 156 14.15 -2.11 10.00
C PHE A 156 12.71 -1.85 9.61
N PHE A 157 11.78 -2.21 10.47
CA PHE A 157 10.38 -1.94 10.21
C PHE A 157 10.12 -0.43 10.14
N THR A 158 10.65 0.31 11.13
CA THR A 158 10.54 1.77 11.18
C THR A 158 11.18 2.43 9.97
N ASP A 159 12.38 1.99 9.58
CA ASP A 159 13.11 2.57 8.44
C ASP A 159 12.45 2.22 7.11
N LEU A 160 11.97 0.98 6.93
CA LEU A 160 11.19 0.56 5.77
C LEU A 160 9.95 1.45 5.62
N VAL A 161 9.19 1.63 6.70
CA VAL A 161 8.01 2.49 6.71
C VAL A 161 8.40 3.94 6.40
N PHE A 162 9.49 4.45 6.96
CA PHE A 162 9.94 5.82 6.71
C PHE A 162 10.35 6.06 5.24
N ILE A 163 11.06 5.11 4.64
CA ILE A 163 11.51 5.17 3.24
C ILE A 163 10.29 5.13 2.30
N TRP A 164 9.36 4.23 2.56
CA TRP A 164 8.16 4.05 1.75
C TRP A 164 6.95 4.83 2.25
N ARG A 165 7.14 5.81 3.13
CA ARG A 165 6.04 6.49 3.84
C ARG A 165 4.98 7.06 2.92
N PHE A 166 5.36 7.54 1.73
CA PHE A 166 4.39 8.08 0.77
C PHE A 166 3.42 7.04 0.21
N TYR A 167 3.80 5.77 0.18
CA TYR A 167 2.93 4.65 -0.17
C TYR A 167 2.14 4.11 1.04
N VAL A 168 2.59 4.41 2.27
CA VAL A 168 1.92 4.00 3.52
C VAL A 168 0.91 5.06 3.98
N ASP A 169 1.28 6.33 3.90
CA ASP A 169 0.52 7.48 4.37
C ASP A 169 -0.60 7.88 3.42
N ASP A 170 -0.52 7.50 2.13
CA ASP A 170 -1.56 7.78 1.14
C ASP A 170 -2.74 6.81 1.35
N PRO A 171 -3.93 7.30 1.73
CA PRO A 171 -5.08 6.42 1.98
C PRO A 171 -5.54 5.66 0.73
N SER A 172 -5.22 6.15 -0.47
CA SER A 172 -5.59 5.50 -1.73
C SER A 172 -4.75 4.25 -2.00
N THR A 173 -3.51 4.20 -1.54
CA THR A 173 -2.60 3.07 -1.71
C THR A 173 -2.80 2.01 -0.64
N TRP A 174 -3.43 2.36 0.49
CA TRP A 174 -3.64 1.50 1.66
C TRP A 174 -5.04 0.86 1.73
N ARG A 175 -5.56 0.43 0.58
CA ARG A 175 -6.84 -0.30 0.44
C ARG A 175 -6.59 -1.79 0.16
N HIS A 176 -7.53 -2.66 0.50
CA HIS A 176 -7.36 -4.11 0.31
C HIS A 176 -7.17 -4.52 -1.17
N ASP A 177 -7.86 -3.83 -2.07
CA ASP A 177 -7.78 -4.00 -3.51
C ASP A 177 -6.50 -3.40 -4.12
N SER A 178 -5.79 -2.56 -3.37
CA SER A 178 -4.57 -1.91 -3.84
C SER A 178 -3.42 -2.92 -4.01
N PRO A 179 -2.76 -2.95 -5.18
CA PRO A 179 -1.52 -3.68 -5.37
C PRO A 179 -0.42 -3.27 -4.37
N VAL A 180 -0.39 -1.99 -3.99
CA VAL A 180 0.59 -1.44 -3.04
C VAL A 180 0.44 -2.10 -1.66
N PHE A 181 -0.79 -2.31 -1.21
CA PHE A 181 -1.06 -3.01 0.05
C PHE A 181 -0.47 -4.43 0.03
N ARG A 182 -0.64 -5.18 -1.07
CA ARG A 182 -0.07 -6.54 -1.22
C ARG A 182 1.46 -6.54 -1.20
N VAL A 183 2.06 -5.58 -1.91
CA VAL A 183 3.52 -5.38 -1.97
C VAL A 183 4.09 -5.07 -0.59
N LEU A 184 3.42 -4.22 0.19
CA LEU A 184 3.87 -3.86 1.53
C LEU A 184 3.61 -4.99 2.53
N CYS A 185 2.52 -5.75 2.40
CA CYS A 185 2.28 -6.97 3.18
C CYS A 185 3.43 -7.97 3.02
N ILE A 186 3.86 -8.25 1.78
CA ILE A 186 4.96 -9.21 1.57
C ILE A 186 6.29 -8.67 2.13
N ALA A 187 6.53 -7.36 2.08
CA ALA A 187 7.71 -6.76 2.68
C ALA A 187 7.71 -6.89 4.20
N PHE A 188 6.57 -6.63 4.85
CA PHE A 188 6.42 -6.78 6.29
C PHE A 188 6.59 -8.23 6.74
N LEU A 189 5.99 -9.18 6.00
CA LEU A 189 6.15 -10.61 6.26
C LEU A 189 7.60 -11.07 6.14
N ARG A 190 8.30 -10.65 5.07
CA ARG A 190 9.72 -10.98 4.88
C ARG A 190 10.60 -10.40 5.97
N LEU A 191 10.35 -9.15 6.36
CA LEU A 191 11.05 -8.55 7.48
C LEU A 191 10.75 -9.30 8.79
N ALA A 192 9.50 -9.71 9.00
CA ALA A 192 9.09 -10.45 10.18
C ALA A 192 9.76 -11.83 10.29
N ALA A 193 10.00 -12.47 9.16
CA ALA A 193 10.62 -13.80 9.05
C ALA A 193 12.14 -13.76 8.87
N TRP A 194 12.78 -12.58 8.87
CA TRP A 194 14.20 -12.43 8.52
C TRP A 194 14.54 -13.00 7.12
N ASP A 195 13.58 -12.95 6.20
CA ASP A 195 13.66 -13.47 4.84
C ASP A 195 14.15 -12.39 3.88
N PHE A 196 15.43 -12.05 4.03
CA PHE A 196 16.09 -11.03 3.22
C PHE A 196 17.59 -11.25 3.12
N GLU A 197 18.19 -10.59 2.13
CA GLU A 197 19.62 -10.60 1.89
C GLU A 197 20.25 -9.29 2.38
N VAL A 198 21.49 -9.37 2.86
CA VAL A 198 22.29 -8.21 3.20
C VAL A 198 23.30 -7.97 2.09
N SER A 199 23.35 -6.75 1.56
CA SER A 199 24.34 -6.34 0.57
C SER A 199 25.36 -5.40 1.18
N PHE A 200 26.62 -5.56 0.77
CA PHE A 200 27.72 -4.66 1.11
C PHE A 200 27.91 -3.54 0.08
N ASP A 201 27.09 -3.51 -0.99
CA ASP A 201 27.12 -2.43 -1.94
C ASP A 201 26.52 -1.16 -1.32
N TYR A 202 27.40 -0.21 -1.01
CA TYR A 202 27.05 1.08 -0.43
C TYR A 202 26.74 2.15 -1.50
N ASN A 203 26.89 1.84 -2.80
CA ASN A 203 26.64 2.78 -3.90
C ASN A 203 25.21 2.68 -4.46
N VAL A 204 24.27 2.11 -3.71
CA VAL A 204 22.88 1.97 -4.13
C VAL A 204 22.10 3.25 -3.79
N GLU A 205 21.42 3.82 -4.78
CA GLU A 205 20.57 4.99 -4.58
C GLU A 205 19.40 4.65 -3.65
N LEU A 206 19.23 5.43 -2.59
CA LEU A 206 18.11 5.25 -1.65
C LEU A 206 16.78 5.58 -2.35
N PRO A 207 15.72 4.76 -2.19
CA PRO A 207 14.44 4.94 -2.85
C PRO A 207 13.57 5.98 -2.11
N ILE A 208 14.19 7.10 -1.74
CA ILE A 208 13.58 8.25 -1.07
C ILE A 208 13.11 9.31 -2.07
N SER A 209 13.23 9.03 -3.37
CA SER A 209 12.84 9.92 -4.44
C SER A 209 11.38 9.70 -4.82
N PHE A 210 10.72 10.74 -5.33
CA PHE A 210 9.38 10.61 -5.91
C PHE A 210 9.35 9.67 -7.13
N ALA A 211 10.51 9.34 -7.69
CA ALA A 211 10.67 8.37 -8.77
C ALA A 211 10.77 6.92 -8.27
N SER A 212 10.82 6.68 -6.97
CA SER A 212 11.02 5.35 -6.41
C SER A 212 9.72 4.56 -6.30
N ILE A 213 9.78 3.26 -6.61
CA ILE A 213 8.64 2.33 -6.60
C ILE A 213 9.09 1.02 -5.92
N PRO A 214 8.31 0.45 -4.99
CA PRO A 214 8.62 -0.85 -4.43
C PRO A 214 8.32 -1.93 -5.48
N LEU A 215 9.36 -2.63 -5.94
CA LEU A 215 9.28 -3.64 -7.01
C LEU A 215 9.29 -5.09 -6.50
N TRP A 216 8.94 -5.31 -5.24
CA TRP A 216 8.97 -6.65 -4.65
C TRP A 216 7.89 -7.55 -5.24
N SER A 217 8.24 -8.79 -5.54
CA SER A 217 7.28 -9.80 -6.00
C SER A 217 6.27 -10.13 -4.91
N TYR A 218 4.97 -10.12 -5.23
CA TYR A 218 3.89 -10.47 -4.31
C TYR A 218 2.90 -11.45 -4.97
N PRO A 219 2.20 -12.28 -4.17
CA PRO A 219 1.13 -13.14 -4.68
C PRO A 219 -0.11 -12.33 -5.11
N ASN A 220 -0.69 -12.69 -6.26
CA ASN A 220 -1.93 -12.08 -6.74
C ASN A 220 -3.18 -12.56 -5.96
N ALA A 221 -3.08 -13.70 -5.27
CA ALA A 221 -4.17 -14.27 -4.48
C ALA A 221 -4.24 -13.64 -3.08
N ASP A 222 -5.44 -13.58 -2.51
CA ASP A 222 -5.65 -13.16 -1.11
C ASP A 222 -5.21 -14.19 -0.10
N VAL A 223 -5.05 -15.45 -0.52
CA VAL A 223 -4.67 -16.56 0.34
C VAL A 223 -3.43 -17.22 -0.24
N TYR A 224 -2.38 -17.32 0.58
CA TYR A 224 -1.11 -17.92 0.16
C TYR A 224 -0.28 -18.44 1.35
N TRP A 225 0.61 -19.39 1.09
CA TRP A 225 1.54 -19.90 2.10
C TRP A 225 2.79 -19.02 2.19
N PHE A 226 3.24 -18.74 3.40
CA PHE A 226 4.48 -18.02 3.69
C PHE A 226 5.15 -18.60 4.94
N HIS A 227 6.36 -19.18 4.77
CA HIS A 227 7.14 -19.82 5.85
C HIS A 227 6.32 -20.73 6.79
N GLY A 228 5.41 -21.52 6.24
CA GLY A 228 4.58 -22.47 7.00
C GLY A 228 3.31 -21.87 7.64
N TYR A 229 3.07 -20.56 7.47
CA TYR A 229 1.82 -19.91 7.85
C TYR A 229 0.95 -19.67 6.62
N LEU A 230 -0.37 -19.79 6.79
CA LEU A 230 -1.33 -19.42 5.76
C LEU A 230 -1.70 -17.95 5.93
N VAL A 231 -1.24 -17.11 5.00
CA VAL A 231 -1.57 -15.69 4.99
C VAL A 231 -2.93 -15.50 4.33
N VAL A 232 -3.80 -14.72 4.98
CA VAL A 232 -5.12 -14.34 4.45
C VAL A 232 -5.25 -12.83 4.47
N LEU A 233 -5.35 -12.22 3.29
CA LEU A 233 -5.62 -10.79 3.15
C LEU A 233 -7.12 -10.52 3.25
N GLN A 234 -7.49 -9.50 4.02
CA GLN A 234 -8.87 -9.06 4.22
C GLN A 234 -9.03 -7.55 4.19
N ASP A 235 -10.26 -7.10 3.94
CA ASP A 235 -10.65 -5.70 4.06
C ASP A 235 -10.49 -5.17 5.49
N ASP A 236 -10.91 -5.98 6.46
CA ASP A 236 -10.91 -5.63 7.88
C ASP A 236 -10.82 -6.90 8.73
N VAL A 237 -10.35 -6.78 9.98
CA VAL A 237 -10.34 -7.84 10.99
C VAL A 237 -10.77 -7.36 12.38
N GLU A 238 -11.36 -6.17 12.52
CA GLU A 238 -11.82 -5.67 13.83
C GLU A 238 -12.93 -6.51 14.45
N SER A 239 -13.80 -7.10 13.63
CA SER A 239 -14.96 -7.86 14.12
C SER A 239 -14.83 -9.37 13.90
N ASN A 240 -15.42 -10.14 14.82
CA ASN A 240 -15.54 -11.59 14.72
C ASN A 240 -16.19 -12.06 13.40
N ALA A 241 -17.09 -11.25 12.81
CA ALA A 241 -17.69 -11.57 11.51
C ALA A 241 -16.65 -11.52 10.38
N MET A 242 -15.75 -10.53 10.39
CA MET A 242 -14.69 -10.41 9.39
C MET A 242 -13.63 -11.50 9.54
N ILE A 243 -13.29 -11.85 10.79
CA ILE A 243 -12.39 -12.98 11.08
C ILE A 243 -13.02 -14.29 10.60
N ASN A 244 -14.33 -14.50 10.81
CA ASN A 244 -15.05 -15.66 10.24
C ASN A 244 -14.97 -15.69 8.70
N GLY A 245 -15.02 -14.52 8.05
CA GLY A 245 -14.77 -14.41 6.61
C GLY A 245 -13.36 -14.87 6.22
N ALA A 246 -12.34 -14.49 7.00
CA ALA A 246 -10.95 -14.94 6.78
C ALA A 246 -10.78 -16.44 6.95
N VAL A 247 -11.38 -17.00 8.01
CA VAL A 247 -11.42 -18.43 8.26
C VAL A 247 -12.09 -19.16 7.10
N SER A 248 -13.24 -18.67 6.63
CA SER A 248 -13.95 -19.28 5.51
C SER A 248 -13.12 -19.26 4.22
N LYS A 249 -12.42 -18.15 3.94
CA LYS A 249 -11.47 -18.07 2.81
C LYS A 249 -10.35 -19.12 2.96
N ALA A 250 -9.76 -19.25 4.15
CA ALA A 250 -8.73 -20.24 4.42
C ALA A 250 -9.22 -21.69 4.27
N GLU A 251 -10.37 -22.03 4.86
CA GLU A 251 -10.98 -23.37 4.75
C GLU A 251 -11.25 -23.74 3.29
N SER A 252 -11.76 -22.78 2.51
CA SER A 252 -12.01 -22.99 1.07
C SER A 252 -10.72 -23.25 0.27
N TYR A 253 -9.60 -22.66 0.70
CA TYR A 253 -8.31 -22.80 0.05
C TYR A 253 -7.61 -24.12 0.42
N ILE A 254 -7.69 -24.52 1.69
CA ILE A 254 -7.05 -25.73 2.24
C ILE A 254 -7.80 -27.00 1.78
N GLY A 255 -9.13 -26.93 1.72
CA GLY A 255 -10.01 -28.06 1.44
C GLY A 255 -10.11 -29.08 2.59
N ASP A 256 -11.14 -29.92 2.55
CA ASP A 256 -11.52 -30.85 3.64
C ASP A 256 -10.45 -31.90 4.01
N SER A 257 -9.42 -32.10 3.19
CA SER A 257 -8.42 -33.16 3.39
C SER A 257 -7.25 -32.79 4.29
N LEU A 258 -6.86 -31.51 4.32
CA LEU A 258 -5.69 -31.02 5.08
C LEU A 258 -6.06 -30.67 6.52
N LEU A 259 -7.27 -30.13 6.74
CA LEU A 259 -7.82 -29.92 8.09
C LEU A 259 -7.94 -31.22 8.89
N ARG A 260 -7.89 -32.40 8.24
CA ARG A 260 -8.04 -33.70 8.91
C ARG A 260 -6.86 -34.14 9.76
N HIS A 261 -5.66 -33.59 9.53
CA HIS A 261 -4.45 -34.14 10.11
C HIS A 261 -3.56 -33.13 10.84
N ASP A 262 -3.59 -31.84 10.49
CA ASP A 262 -2.70 -30.84 11.06
C ASP A 262 -3.45 -29.55 11.44
N ASP A 263 -3.06 -28.95 12.56
CA ASP A 263 -3.48 -27.60 12.94
C ASP A 263 -2.86 -26.59 11.97
N VAL A 264 -3.68 -25.70 11.43
CA VAL A 264 -3.22 -24.67 10.48
C VAL A 264 -3.14 -23.33 11.18
N ARG A 265 -1.98 -22.68 11.07
CA ARG A 265 -1.75 -21.34 11.63
C ARG A 265 -1.85 -20.29 10.54
N LEU A 266 -2.64 -19.27 10.82
CA LEU A 266 -2.98 -18.21 9.89
C LEU A 266 -2.45 -16.88 10.40
N ILE A 267 -2.04 -16.06 9.44
CA ILE A 267 -1.78 -14.64 9.66
C ILE A 267 -2.81 -13.90 8.82
N VAL A 268 -3.79 -13.29 9.48
CA VAL A 268 -4.81 -12.50 8.80
C VAL A 268 -4.36 -11.04 8.80
N ILE A 269 -4.22 -10.47 7.62
CA ILE A 269 -3.73 -9.10 7.45
C ILE A 269 -4.80 -8.28 6.77
N SER A 270 -5.18 -7.17 7.41
CA SER A 270 -5.94 -6.09 6.80
C SER A 270 -5.06 -4.84 6.72
N PRO A 271 -5.49 -3.78 6.01
CA PRO A 271 -4.76 -2.52 5.99
C PRO A 271 -4.47 -1.99 7.41
N ARG A 272 -5.38 -2.16 8.37
CA ARG A 272 -5.23 -1.53 9.70
C ARG A 272 -4.79 -2.48 10.81
N HIS A 273 -4.97 -3.77 10.61
CA HIS A 273 -4.85 -4.76 11.69
C HIS A 273 -4.25 -6.06 11.18
N VAL A 274 -3.48 -6.70 12.06
CA VAL A 274 -2.98 -8.06 11.89
C VAL A 274 -3.53 -8.91 13.03
N ALA A 275 -4.07 -10.07 12.71
CA ALA A 275 -4.55 -11.06 13.66
C ALA A 275 -3.90 -12.41 13.40
N PHE A 276 -3.57 -13.13 14.47
CA PHE A 276 -3.10 -14.52 14.39
C PHE A 276 -4.25 -15.44 14.70
N VAL A 277 -4.44 -16.45 13.85
CA VAL A 277 -5.51 -17.42 14.01
C VAL A 277 -4.96 -18.84 13.94
N GLU A 278 -5.31 -19.69 14.89
CA GLU A 278 -5.04 -21.14 14.80
C GLU A 278 -6.35 -21.87 14.49
N LEU A 279 -6.37 -22.60 13.37
CA LEU A 279 -7.46 -23.48 12.99
C LEU A 279 -7.13 -24.90 13.44
N SER A 280 -7.86 -25.35 14.46
CA SER A 280 -7.91 -26.75 14.89
C SER A 280 -9.26 -27.36 14.51
N HIS A 281 -9.38 -28.68 14.63
CA HIS A 281 -10.61 -29.43 14.34
C HIS A 281 -11.86 -28.95 15.10
N GLU A 282 -11.71 -28.28 16.26
CA GLU A 282 -12.84 -27.93 17.13
C GLU A 282 -12.86 -26.45 17.57
N VAL A 283 -11.74 -25.73 17.48
CA VAL A 283 -11.60 -24.37 18.06
C VAL A 283 -10.79 -23.45 17.15
N VAL A 284 -11.19 -22.17 17.11
CA VAL A 284 -10.45 -21.09 16.45
C VAL A 284 -9.93 -20.12 17.51
N LEU A 285 -8.61 -19.91 17.57
CA LEU A 285 -7.94 -19.08 18.59
C LEU A 285 -7.46 -17.73 18.00
N ILE A 286 -7.63 -16.57 18.66
CA ILE A 286 -7.22 -15.23 18.17
C ILE A 286 -6.28 -14.47 19.13
N GLY A 287 -5.18 -13.86 18.64
CA GLY A 287 -4.22 -13.04 19.43
C GLY A 287 -4.05 -11.58 18.98
N ASN A 288 -3.81 -10.64 19.93
CA ASN A 288 -3.63 -9.18 19.73
C ASN A 288 -2.23 -8.68 20.17
N LEU A 289 -1.72 -7.57 19.58
CA LEU A 289 -0.35 -7.04 19.75
C LEU A 289 -0.29 -5.62 20.38
N VAL A 290 0.77 -5.32 21.17
CA VAL A 290 1.09 -4.01 21.78
C VAL A 290 2.56 -3.62 21.50
N SER A 291 2.85 -2.32 21.29
CA SER A 291 4.13 -1.77 20.79
C SER A 291 5.15 -1.29 21.86
N VAL A 292 6.46 -1.33 21.55
CA VAL A 292 7.60 -0.78 22.36
C VAL A 292 8.71 -0.22 21.41
N PRO A 293 9.51 0.82 21.79
CA PRO A 293 10.25 1.68 20.84
C PRO A 293 11.71 1.26 20.50
N PRO A 294 12.34 1.88 19.47
CA PRO A 294 13.57 1.41 18.81
C PRO A 294 14.88 2.16 19.19
N SER A 295 16.08 1.63 18.81
CA SER A 295 17.37 2.36 18.95
C SER A 295 18.59 2.03 18.03
N LEU A 296 18.62 2.21 16.69
CA LEU A 296 19.85 2.31 15.82
C LEU A 296 20.93 1.17 15.71
N ILE A 297 20.99 0.43 14.58
CA ILE A 297 22.11 -0.46 14.10
C ILE A 297 22.09 -0.45 12.54
N GLN A 298 23.21 -0.77 11.87
CA GLN A 298 23.55 -0.39 10.47
C GLN A 298 23.75 -1.56 9.49
N TYR A 299 23.01 -1.60 8.36
CA TYR A 299 23.30 -2.36 7.12
C TYR A 299 22.22 -2.13 6.03
N THR A 300 22.40 -2.69 4.83
CA THR A 300 21.46 -2.63 3.70
C THR A 300 20.66 -3.92 3.55
N ILE A 301 19.35 -3.83 3.37
CA ILE A 301 18.46 -4.98 3.15
C ILE A 301 18.00 -5.04 1.70
N LEU A 302 17.97 -6.25 1.15
CA LEU A 302 17.39 -6.58 -0.15
C LEU A 302 16.31 -7.65 0.02
N PHE A 303 15.18 -7.50 -0.65
CA PHE A 303 14.17 -8.55 -0.79
C PHE A 303 14.25 -9.11 -2.21
N ASN A 304 14.67 -10.38 -2.38
CA ASN A 304 14.86 -10.99 -3.71
C ASN A 304 15.70 -10.12 -4.66
N HIS A 305 16.88 -9.69 -4.20
CA HIS A 305 17.78 -8.77 -4.92
C HIS A 305 17.20 -7.38 -5.25
N SER A 306 15.94 -7.10 -4.90
CA SER A 306 15.33 -5.78 -5.04
C SER A 306 15.63 -4.97 -3.80
N PHE A 307 16.19 -3.78 -4.00
CA PHE A 307 16.55 -2.89 -2.90
C PHE A 307 15.32 -2.52 -2.08
N SER A 308 15.34 -2.82 -0.78
CA SER A 308 14.21 -2.51 0.09
C SER A 308 14.33 -1.17 0.79
N GLY A 309 15.48 -0.50 0.64
CA GLY A 309 15.84 0.68 1.43
C GLY A 309 16.72 0.29 2.61
N LEU A 310 17.86 0.97 2.78
CA LEU A 310 18.66 1.20 4.01
C LEU A 310 20.14 1.46 3.63
N ALA A 311 20.78 2.47 4.24
CA ALA A 311 22.23 2.71 4.16
C ALA A 311 22.72 3.38 5.44
N TYR A 312 23.66 2.75 6.16
CA TYR A 312 24.40 3.36 7.26
C TYR A 312 25.84 2.81 7.29
N GLY A 313 26.82 3.69 7.52
CA GLY A 313 28.24 3.36 7.55
C GLY A 313 28.76 3.16 8.98
N LEU A 314 29.51 2.08 9.19
CA LEU A 314 30.34 1.90 10.39
C LEU A 314 31.52 2.87 10.26
N GLU A 315 31.70 3.78 11.23
CA GLU A 315 33.03 4.34 11.44
C GLU A 315 33.89 3.22 12.01
N ASP A 316 34.93 2.83 11.27
CA ASP A 316 35.95 1.90 11.74
C ASP A 316 36.61 2.48 13.01
N SER A 317 36.44 1.81 14.15
CA SER A 317 37.18 2.04 15.39
C SER A 317 38.37 1.10 15.51
#